data_AF-A0A935Q946-F1
#
_entry.id   AF-A0A935Q946-F1
#
_cell.length_a   1.000
_cell.length_b   1.000
_cell.length_c   1.000
_cell.angle_alpha   90.00
_cell.angle_beta   90.00
_cell.angle_gamma   90.00
#
_symmetry.space_group_name_H-M   'P 1'
#
loop_
_entity.id
_entity.type
_entity.pdbx_description
1 polymer ?
#
loop_
_entity_poly.entity_id
_entity_poly.type
_entity_poly.pdbx_seq_one_letter_code
_entity_poly.pdbx_strand_id
1 'polypeptide(L)'
;MNAFKRYFGLLFLLIAPLIIYELILGAIANIDTAGKKDINNPVIWIIIIAIFTPIAIGLIIFGWYAFRGEYDHLPTKSKEL
;
A
#
# COMPACT_ATOMS: atom_id res chain seq x y z
N MET A 1 14.95 4.21 15.60
CA MET A 1 14.72 4.89 14.31
C MET A 1 14.93 6.40 14.50
N ASN A 2 15.38 7.16 13.50
CA ASN A 2 15.41 8.64 13.63
C ASN A 2 14.04 9.23 13.29
N ALA A 3 13.69 10.41 13.82
CA ALA A 3 12.39 11.06 13.63
C ALA A 3 11.98 11.20 12.15
N PHE A 4 12.93 11.50 11.26
CA PHE A 4 12.70 11.55 9.80
C PHE A 4 12.15 10.24 9.23
N LYS A 5 12.73 9.10 9.62
CA LYS A 5 12.29 7.77 9.17
C LYS A 5 10.92 7.40 9.75
N ARG A 6 10.60 7.89 10.96
CA ARG A 6 9.28 7.72 11.59
C ARG A 6 8.16 8.41 10.81
N TYR A 7 8.40 9.65 10.35
CA TYR A 7 7.42 10.37 9.54
C TYR A 7 7.20 9.75 8.15
N PHE A 8 8.19 9.06 7.59
CA PHE A 8 8.00 8.25 6.39
C PHE A 8 6.97 7.12 6.58
N GLY A 9 6.88 6.56 7.80
CA GLY A 9 5.82 5.61 8.14
C GLY A 9 4.41 6.21 8.00
N LEU A 10 4.24 7.47 8.43
CA LEU A 10 2.97 8.19 8.27
C LEU A 10 2.64 8.46 6.79
N LEU A 11 3.65 8.77 5.98
CA LEU A 11 3.47 8.89 4.53
C LEU A 11 2.91 7.59 3.93
N PHE A 12 3.50 6.44 4.28
CA PHE A 12 3.02 5.14 3.80
C PHE A 12 1.62 4.80 4.29
N LEU A 13 1.29 5.16 5.53
CA LEU A 13 -0.03 4.96 6.11
C LEU A 13 -1.14 5.68 5.33
N LEU A 14 -0.85 6.87 4.78
CA LEU A 14 -1.83 7.67 4.03
C LEU A 14 -1.82 7.37 2.53
N ILE A 15 -0.64 7.16 1.93
CA ILE A 15 -0.52 6.97 0.48
C ILE A 15 -1.03 5.60 0.03
N ALA A 16 -0.88 4.56 0.86
CA ALA A 16 -1.31 3.22 0.50
C ALA A 16 -2.84 3.10 0.34
N PRO A 17 -3.68 3.60 1.27
CA PRO A 17 -5.12 3.69 1.05
C PRO A 17 -5.50 4.55 -0.16
N LEU A 18 -4.80 5.67 -0.36
CA LEU A 18 -5.05 6.57 -1.49
C LEU A 18 -4.81 5.87 -2.84
N ILE A 19 -3.71 5.12 -2.97
CA ILE A 19 -3.42 4.36 -4.19
C ILE A 19 -4.52 3.32 -4.47
N ILE A 20 -4.98 2.59 -3.46
CA ILE A 20 -6.07 1.62 -3.63
C ILE A 20 -7.37 2.31 -4.06
N TYR A 21 -7.67 3.46 -3.47
CA TYR A 21 -8.82 4.27 -3.87
C TYR A 21 -8.75 4.70 -5.33
N GLU A 22 -7.62 5.23 -5.78
CA GLU A 22 -7.40 5.62 -7.19
C GLU A 22 -7.48 4.43 -8.14
N LEU A 23 -6.98 3.25 -7.76
CA LEU A 23 -7.10 2.04 -8.58
C LEU A 23 -8.57 1.61 -8.75
N ILE A 24 -9.37 1.70 -7.69
CA ILE A 24 -10.80 1.36 -7.76
C ILE A 24 -11.56 2.38 -8.61
N LEU A 25 -11.33 3.68 -8.40
CA LEU A 25 -11.94 4.72 -9.23
C LEU A 25 -11.54 4.57 -10.71
N GLY A 26 -10.26 4.30 -10.97
CA GLY A 26 -9.74 4.02 -12.31
C GLY A 26 -10.44 2.84 -12.97
N ALA A 27 -10.65 1.75 -12.23
CA ALA A 27 -11.39 0.59 -12.72
C ALA A 27 -12.84 0.95 -13.09
N ILE A 28 -13.54 1.66 -12.21
CA ILE A 28 -14.93 2.10 -12.45
C ILE A 28 -15.01 3.01 -13.68
N ALA A 29 -14.05 3.92 -13.85
CA ALA A 29 -14.06 4.89 -14.94
C ALA A 29 -13.67 4.31 -16.30
N ASN A 30 -12.88 3.23 -16.33
CA ASN A 30 -12.30 2.72 -17.58
C ASN A 30 -12.85 1.38 -18.05
N ILE A 31 -13.43 0.55 -17.17
CA ILE A 31 -14.01 -0.74 -17.59
C ILE A 31 -15.20 -0.49 -18.53
N ASP A 32 -15.11 -1.03 -19.73
CA ASP A 32 -16.15 -0.93 -20.76
C ASP A 32 -16.16 -2.21 -21.59
N THR A 33 -17.29 -2.93 -21.61
CA THR A 33 -17.43 -4.20 -22.34
C THR A 33 -17.46 -4.02 -23.87
N ALA A 34 -17.79 -2.82 -24.35
CA ALA A 34 -17.68 -2.46 -25.77
C ALA A 34 -16.30 -1.90 -26.12
N GLY A 35 -15.49 -1.58 -25.11
CA GLY A 35 -14.14 -1.07 -25.25
C GLY A 35 -13.19 -2.10 -25.83
N LYS A 36 -12.31 -1.66 -26.74
CA LYS A 36 -11.34 -2.54 -27.43
C LYS A 36 -9.92 -2.40 -26.90
N LYS A 37 -9.68 -1.50 -25.94
CA LYS A 37 -8.35 -1.28 -25.34
C LYS A 37 -8.20 -2.15 -24.10
N ASP A 38 -6.96 -2.50 -23.78
CA ASP A 38 -6.64 -3.28 -22.58
C ASP A 38 -7.15 -2.62 -21.30
N ILE A 39 -7.12 -1.29 -21.21
CA ILE A 39 -7.64 -0.53 -20.07
C ILE A 39 -9.15 -0.73 -19.84
N ASN A 40 -9.89 -1.18 -20.86
CA ASN A 40 -11.31 -1.47 -20.72
C ASN A 40 -11.59 -2.88 -20.18
N ASN A 41 -10.57 -3.76 -20.16
CA ASN A 41 -10.72 -5.14 -19.76
C ASN A 41 -10.78 -5.27 -18.23
N PRO A 42 -11.89 -5.78 -17.65
CA PRO A 42 -12.03 -5.93 -16.19
C PRO A 42 -11.00 -6.89 -15.59
N VAL A 43 -10.52 -7.88 -16.34
CA VAL A 43 -9.55 -8.87 -15.85
C VAL A 43 -8.23 -8.20 -15.46
N ILE A 44 -7.78 -7.20 -16.23
CA ILE A 44 -6.53 -6.49 -15.96
C ILE A 44 -6.63 -5.69 -14.66
N TRP A 45 -7.74 -4.97 -14.46
CA TRP A 45 -7.99 -4.23 -13.22
C TRP A 45 -8.06 -5.14 -12.00
N ILE A 46 -8.76 -6.27 -12.10
CA ILE A 46 -8.87 -7.25 -11.00
C ILE A 46 -7.48 -7.76 -10.59
N ILE A 47 -6.63 -8.12 -11.55
CA ILE A 47 -5.27 -8.61 -11.25
C ILE A 47 -4.44 -7.53 -10.56
N ILE A 48 -4.46 -6.29 -11.06
CA ILE A 48 -3.72 -5.16 -10.47
C ILE A 48 -4.21 -4.92 -9.04
N ILE A 49 -5.51 -4.74 -8.83
CA ILE A 49 -6.08 -4.47 -7.50
C ILE A 49 -5.77 -5.63 -6.54
N ALA A 50 -5.90 -6.88 -6.98
CA ALA A 50 -5.64 -8.05 -6.15
C ALA A 50 -4.18 -8.15 -5.69
N ILE A 51 -3.21 -7.75 -6.52
CA ILE A 51 -1.78 -7.75 -6.16
C ILE A 51 -1.43 -6.55 -5.28
N PHE A 52 -1.93 -5.36 -5.61
CA PHE A 52 -1.58 -4.14 -4.88
C PHE A 52 -2.25 -4.04 -3.51
N THR A 53 -3.43 -4.64 -3.32
CA THR A 53 -4.14 -4.62 -2.03
C THR A 53 -3.34 -5.21 -0.86
N PRO A 54 -2.80 -6.46 -0.92
CA PRO A 54 -2.00 -6.99 0.18
C PRO A 54 -0.70 -6.21 0.41
N ILE A 55 -0.10 -5.64 -0.64
CA ILE A 55 1.07 -4.77 -0.52
C ILE A 55 0.71 -3.49 0.24
N ALA A 56 -0.41 -2.85 -0.11
CA ALA A 56 -0.91 -1.66 0.55
C ALA A 56 -1.24 -1.95 2.03
N ILE A 57 -1.86 -3.09 2.34
CA ILE A 57 -2.11 -3.53 3.72
C ILE A 57 -0.79 -3.65 4.49
N GLY A 58 0.23 -4.28 3.90
CA GLY A 58 1.57 -4.37 4.50
C GLY A 58 2.18 -2.99 4.80
N LEU A 59 2.05 -2.04 3.86
CA LEU A 59 2.53 -0.67 4.03
C LEU A 59 1.76 0.11 5.11
N ILE A 60 0.46 -0.11 5.24
CA ILE A 60 -0.39 0.47 6.29
C ILE A 60 0.06 -0.05 7.66
N ILE A 61 0.22 -1.36 7.81
CA ILE A 61 0.67 -1.99 9.06
C ILE A 61 2.07 -1.50 9.43
N PHE A 62 2.99 -1.51 8.47
CA PHE A 62 4.34 -0.99 8.65
C PHE A 62 4.33 0.48 9.06
N GLY A 63 3.58 1.32 8.34
CA GLY A 63 3.47 2.75 8.61
C GLY A 63 2.92 3.06 10.01
N TRP A 64 1.91 2.30 10.44
CA TRP A 64 1.32 2.39 11.76
C TRP A 64 2.32 2.06 12.88
N TYR A 65 3.02 0.93 12.76
CA TYR A 65 4.03 0.51 13.75
C TYR A 65 5.26 1.43 13.76
N ALA A 66 5.68 1.92 12.58
CA ALA A 66 6.71 2.93 12.46
C ALA A 66 6.35 4.19 13.22
N PHE A 67 5.14 4.72 13.01
CA PHE A 67 4.68 5.93 13.70
C PHE A 67 4.61 5.75 15.22
N ARG A 68 4.19 4.58 15.70
CA ARG A 68 4.13 4.24 17.14
C ARG A 68 5.50 4.07 17.81
N GLY A 69 6.59 4.05 17.05
CA GLY A 69 7.94 3.86 17.60
C GLY A 69 8.30 2.41 17.88
N GLU A 70 7.52 1.43 17.41
CA GLU A 70 7.78 -0.01 17.60
C GLU A 70 9.08 -0.46 16.92
N TYR A 71 9.59 0.33 15.97
CA TYR A 71 10.88 0.13 15.30
C TYR A 71 11.99 1.04 15.86
N ASP A 72 11.78 1.69 17.01
CA ASP A 72 12.77 2.61 17.57
C ASP A 72 14.01 1.89 18.06
N HIS A 73 13.83 0.70 18.61
CA HIS A 73 14.91 -0.21 18.99
C HIS A 73 14.66 -1.58 18.40
N LEU A 74 15.50 -1.98 17.44
CA LEU A 74 15.49 -3.33 16.89
C LEU A 74 16.62 -4.13 17.54
N PRO A 75 16.38 -5.37 18.00
CA PRO A 75 17.41 -6.20 18.59
C PRO A 75 18.54 -6.40 17.59
N THR A 76 19.76 -6.10 18.03
CA THR A 76 20.98 -6.18 17.23
C THR A 76 21.75 -7.48 17.48
N LYS A 77 21.40 -8.20 18.55
CA LYS A 77 22.00 -9.49 18.93
C LYS A 77 20.89 -10.47 19.27
N SER A 78 21.10 -11.75 18.99
CA SER A 78 20.13 -12.82 19.29
C SER A 78 19.80 -12.95 20.79
N LYS A 79 20.61 -12.37 21.68
CA LYS A 79 20.36 -12.32 23.14
C LYS A 79 19.36 -11.23 23.55
N GLU A 80 18.98 -10.35 22.63
CA GLU A 80 18.04 -9.22 22.84
C GLU A 80 16.62 -9.56 22.34
N LEU A 81 16.43 -10.75 21.77
CA LEU A 81 15.14 -11.35 21.38
C LEU A 81 14.60 -12.23 22.52
#